data_AF-A0A1B9EQQ3-F1
#
_entry.id   AF-A0A1B9EQQ3-F1
#
_cell.length_a   1.000
_cell.length_b   1.000
_cell.length_c   1.000
_cell.angle_alpha   90.00
_cell.angle_beta   90.00
_cell.angle_gamma   90.00
#
_symmetry.space_group_name_H-M   'P 1'
#
loop_
_entity.id
_entity.type
_entity.pdbx_description
1 polymer ?
#
loop_
_entity_poly.entity_id
_entity_poly.type
_entity_poly.pdbx_seq_one_letter_code
_entity_poly.pdbx_strand_id
1 'polypeptide(L)'
;MGVAEDREAPDVTVVGVGNSVSGGAFQGPVVQTGTLNGGMHTYYAQQPHTGLSPVAEWPRLDAADPIASGVRRTRRIGDEPPLPPYVARDGDALLKERVRTAARSGGLVLVTGEPLSGKSRTAWAAMLANLPGTNRLLAPAAGTDLRGLPAVLRGRGEDRCVIWLDELEGHLGEHGLTPALLAELVRLRVPVIATMSDDAYKAHRFGGQARARVLVGVDPVELSRMWTPQELKRLTGAREDGRLGDASYWCEDDGIAAFLAVGPELWDEWWWARRPNAHPHGHLLVRVAMDLARCGTDDTPIPSSLLREACALYGPEAAQAAGESFEDALAWASEVRHGVTGMLVPGAEPDTWRSFASLHRDAVSRPDAPPVPLNLWRYALEAVRGNPELRELVVECAQSELEGEADGCPEVGLVLGRLYEATGQGEYAEEWFRHSADAGGVEAARIVGQALADRGEAVPAITYLERAAEAGDAQARARLAWLFADRAVYWLDRLGESGYEDAQGAADRLRKVVKSPPDTVKE
;
A
#
# COMPACT_ATOMS: atom_id res chain seq x y z
N MET A 1 -20.51 -81.35 -13.50
CA MET A 1 -20.34 -81.10 -14.94
C MET A 1 -19.69 -79.74 -15.10
N GLY A 2 -18.51 -79.54 -15.67
CA GLY A 2 -17.52 -80.43 -16.28
C GLY A 2 -16.10 -79.99 -15.90
N VAL A 3 -15.16 -80.84 -16.27
CA VAL A 3 -13.74 -80.90 -15.89
C VAL A 3 -12.90 -79.89 -16.68
N ALA A 4 -11.74 -79.53 -16.12
CA ALA A 4 -10.72 -78.61 -16.64
C ALA A 4 -10.25 -78.88 -18.08
N GLU A 5 -9.88 -77.80 -18.79
CA GLU A 5 -8.98 -77.86 -19.94
C GLU A 5 -7.59 -77.35 -19.52
N ASP A 6 -6.61 -78.25 -19.64
CA ASP A 6 -5.18 -77.94 -19.58
C ASP A 6 -4.80 -77.00 -20.73
N ARG A 7 -4.00 -75.98 -20.43
CA ARG A 7 -3.31 -75.19 -21.45
C ARG A 7 -1.83 -75.56 -21.46
N GLU A 8 -1.43 -76.20 -22.55
CA GLU A 8 -0.04 -76.48 -22.93
C GLU A 8 0.79 -75.18 -22.98
N ALA A 9 2.04 -75.28 -22.51
CA ALA A 9 3.04 -74.24 -22.69
C ALA A 9 3.58 -74.28 -24.13
N PRO A 10 3.71 -73.13 -24.81
CA PRO A 10 4.35 -73.11 -26.13
C PRO A 10 5.84 -73.40 -25.99
N ASP A 11 6.27 -74.42 -26.73
CA ASP A 11 7.66 -74.80 -26.95
C ASP A 11 8.34 -73.74 -27.83
N VAL A 12 8.96 -72.75 -27.18
CA VAL A 12 9.86 -71.80 -27.85
C VAL A 12 11.22 -71.90 -27.19
N THR A 13 12.14 -72.52 -27.90
CA THR A 13 13.58 -72.50 -27.63
C THR A 13 14.09 -71.07 -27.79
N VAL A 14 14.17 -70.34 -26.67
CA VAL A 14 14.83 -69.03 -26.66
C VAL A 14 16.33 -69.25 -26.58
N VAL A 15 17.00 -69.00 -27.72
CA VAL A 15 18.45 -68.86 -27.84
C VAL A 15 18.90 -67.67 -26.98
N GLY A 16 19.74 -67.95 -25.97
CA GLY A 16 20.65 -67.00 -25.30
C GLY A 16 20.12 -65.60 -25.00
N VAL A 17 19.25 -65.44 -24.00
CA VAL A 17 19.03 -64.12 -23.38
C VAL A 17 20.04 -63.97 -22.25
N GLY A 18 20.98 -63.04 -22.40
CA GLY A 18 21.93 -62.67 -21.36
C GLY A 18 22.11 -61.17 -21.35
N ASN A 19 22.13 -60.56 -20.16
CA ASN A 19 22.50 -59.16 -20.01
C ASN A 19 24.03 -59.10 -19.89
N SER A 20 24.72 -58.44 -20.83
CA SER A 20 26.12 -58.05 -20.61
C SER A 20 26.14 -56.67 -19.97
N VAL A 21 26.54 -56.60 -18.70
CA VAL A 21 26.65 -55.34 -17.96
C VAL A 21 28.12 -55.12 -17.63
N SER A 22 28.70 -54.03 -18.13
CA SER A 22 30.07 -53.62 -17.80
C SER A 22 30.11 -52.13 -17.47
N GLY A 23 30.71 -51.78 -16.33
CA GLY A 23 31.01 -50.38 -15.96
C GLY A 23 30.07 -49.69 -14.97
N GLY A 24 29.39 -50.39 -14.06
CA GLY A 24 28.58 -49.74 -13.01
C GLY A 24 28.05 -50.67 -11.92
N ALA A 25 27.62 -50.11 -10.79
CA ALA A 25 26.99 -50.84 -9.68
C ALA A 25 25.47 -50.60 -9.66
N PHE A 26 24.68 -51.67 -9.49
CA PHE A 26 23.21 -51.59 -9.40
C PHE A 26 22.76 -51.77 -7.94
N GLN A 27 21.76 -51.00 -7.52
CA GLN A 27 21.16 -51.08 -6.18
C GLN A 27 19.70 -51.60 -6.19
N GLY A 28 19.28 -52.29 -7.26
CA GLY A 28 17.94 -52.89 -7.39
C GLY A 28 17.91 -54.13 -8.29
N PRO A 29 16.79 -54.89 -8.33
CA PRO A 29 16.70 -56.14 -9.09
C PRO A 29 16.74 -55.91 -10.59
N VAL A 30 17.60 -56.66 -11.28
CA VAL A 30 17.69 -56.67 -12.76
C VAL A 30 16.67 -57.67 -13.29
N VAL A 31 15.69 -57.19 -14.06
CA VAL A 31 14.69 -58.06 -14.70
C VAL A 31 15.24 -58.55 -16.03
N GLN A 32 15.43 -59.87 -16.16
CA GLN A 32 15.79 -60.51 -17.42
C GLN A 32 14.51 -60.94 -18.15
N THR A 33 14.24 -60.34 -19.29
CA THR A 33 13.03 -60.62 -20.10
C THR A 33 13.39 -60.55 -21.59
N GLY A 34 12.85 -61.47 -22.40
CA GLY A 34 13.24 -61.66 -23.80
C GLY A 34 12.70 -60.61 -24.76
N THR A 35 11.38 -60.38 -24.79
CA THR A 35 10.76 -59.38 -25.70
C THR A 35 9.60 -58.68 -24.98
N LEU A 36 9.67 -57.36 -24.89
CA LEU A 36 8.62 -56.51 -24.31
C LEU A 36 7.85 -55.81 -25.45
N ASN A 37 6.57 -56.18 -25.64
CA ASN A 37 5.67 -55.47 -26.56
C ASN A 37 4.75 -54.54 -25.75
N GLY A 38 5.13 -53.26 -25.67
CA GLY A 38 4.42 -52.20 -24.96
C GLY A 38 5.38 -51.08 -24.52
N GLY A 39 4.91 -49.83 -24.48
CA GLY A 39 5.74 -48.66 -24.14
C GLY A 39 6.40 -48.78 -22.76
N MET A 40 7.73 -48.86 -22.73
CA MET A 40 8.51 -48.88 -21.50
C MET A 40 8.74 -47.44 -21.02
N HIS A 41 8.03 -47.03 -19.96
CA HIS A 41 8.31 -45.78 -19.26
C HIS A 41 9.36 -46.04 -18.19
N THR A 42 10.61 -45.65 -18.46
CA THR A 42 11.69 -45.66 -17.47
C THR A 42 11.54 -44.41 -16.61
N TYR A 43 11.02 -44.58 -15.41
CA TYR A 43 11.19 -43.56 -14.38
C TYR A 43 12.67 -43.60 -13.99
N TYR A 44 13.46 -42.66 -14.51
CA TYR A 44 14.65 -42.25 -13.75
C TYR A 44 14.11 -41.79 -12.41
N ALA A 45 14.33 -42.59 -11.38
CA ALA A 45 14.19 -42.10 -10.02
C ALA A 45 15.09 -40.87 -9.95
N GLN A 46 14.50 -39.68 -10.02
CA GLN A 46 15.10 -38.53 -9.37
C GLN A 46 15.50 -39.02 -7.99
N GLN A 47 16.78 -38.86 -7.64
CA GLN A 47 17.23 -39.10 -6.28
C GLN A 47 16.18 -38.50 -5.35
N PRO A 48 15.61 -39.27 -4.42
CA PRO A 48 14.73 -38.65 -3.46
C PRO A 48 15.64 -37.73 -2.65
N HIS A 49 15.45 -36.42 -2.77
CA HIS A 49 15.98 -35.45 -1.82
C HIS A 49 15.22 -35.66 -0.49
N THR A 50 15.37 -36.83 0.14
CA THR A 50 14.61 -37.24 1.32
C THR A 50 15.55 -37.44 2.49
N GLY A 51 16.21 -36.36 2.88
CA GLY A 51 16.88 -36.24 4.15
C GLY A 51 16.90 -34.78 4.55
N LEU A 52 16.38 -34.47 5.73
CA LEU A 52 16.65 -33.17 6.36
C LEU A 52 18.17 -33.01 6.49
N SER A 53 18.71 -31.83 6.12
CA SER A 53 20.14 -31.54 6.26
C SER A 53 20.63 -31.79 7.69
N PRO A 54 21.90 -32.20 7.88
CA PRO A 54 22.51 -32.28 9.19
C PRO A 54 22.40 -30.98 9.98
N VAL A 55 22.30 -31.06 11.31
CA VAL A 55 22.15 -29.88 12.20
C VAL A 55 23.27 -28.84 12.02
N ALA A 56 24.48 -29.28 11.66
CA ALA A 56 25.61 -28.40 11.43
C ALA A 56 25.38 -27.40 10.27
N GLU A 57 24.53 -27.77 9.29
CA GLU A 57 24.17 -26.93 8.14
C GLU A 57 22.99 -25.99 8.44
N TRP A 58 22.31 -26.17 9.55
CA TRP A 58 21.19 -25.28 9.93
C TRP A 58 21.74 -23.91 10.32
N PRO A 59 21.08 -22.81 9.94
CA PRO A 59 21.52 -21.47 10.34
C PRO A 59 21.46 -21.31 11.85
N ARG A 60 22.32 -20.43 12.38
CA ARG A 60 22.19 -19.93 13.75
C ARG A 60 20.97 -19.02 13.85
N LEU A 61 20.27 -19.04 14.97
CA LEU A 61 19.10 -18.21 15.21
C LEU A 61 19.40 -16.71 15.07
N ASP A 62 20.58 -16.25 15.51
CA ASP A 62 21.00 -14.84 15.37
C ASP A 62 21.45 -14.44 13.97
N ALA A 63 21.73 -15.41 13.10
CA ALA A 63 22.11 -15.19 11.71
C ALA A 63 21.00 -15.54 10.71
N ALA A 64 19.89 -16.12 11.19
CA ALA A 64 18.76 -16.50 10.37
C ALA A 64 17.95 -15.29 9.93
N ASP A 65 17.50 -15.29 8.68
CA ASP A 65 16.64 -14.23 8.15
C ASP A 65 15.19 -14.43 8.65
N PRO A 66 14.64 -13.52 9.46
CA PRO A 66 13.24 -13.57 9.87
C PRO A 66 12.28 -13.57 8.68
N ILE A 67 12.63 -12.88 7.60
CA ILE A 67 11.75 -12.76 6.43
C ILE A 67 11.63 -14.08 5.69
N ALA A 68 12.74 -14.78 5.51
CA ALA A 68 12.75 -16.14 4.97
C ALA A 68 11.94 -17.14 5.82
N SER A 69 11.63 -16.77 7.08
CA SER A 69 10.87 -17.56 8.04
C SER A 69 9.43 -17.06 8.25
N GLY A 70 8.91 -16.22 7.34
CA GLY A 70 7.51 -15.79 7.32
C GLY A 70 7.22 -14.44 8.00
N VAL A 71 8.23 -13.77 8.58
CA VAL A 71 8.05 -12.38 9.02
C VAL A 71 7.95 -11.47 7.80
N ARG A 72 6.82 -10.81 7.62
CA ARG A 72 6.62 -9.92 6.47
C ARG A 72 7.59 -8.74 6.50
N ARG A 73 8.11 -8.38 5.32
CA ARG A 73 8.91 -7.18 5.12
C ARG A 73 8.08 -5.95 5.39
N THR A 74 8.73 -4.89 5.85
CA THR A 74 8.12 -3.57 5.93
C THR A 74 8.67 -2.67 4.85
N ARG A 75 8.14 -1.45 4.77
CA ARG A 75 8.68 -0.42 3.89
C ARG A 75 10.19 -0.25 4.12
N ARG A 76 10.89 0.02 3.02
CA ARG A 76 12.31 0.36 3.02
C ARG A 76 12.57 1.55 2.12
N ILE A 77 12.88 2.69 2.73
CA ILE A 77 13.32 3.90 2.03
C ILE A 77 14.80 4.10 2.35
N GLY A 78 15.61 4.31 1.30
CA GLY A 78 17.07 4.45 1.45
C GLY A 78 17.72 3.24 2.13
N ASP A 79 18.51 3.51 3.18
CA ASP A 79 19.34 2.52 3.88
C ASP A 79 18.67 1.91 5.12
N GLU A 80 17.36 2.09 5.30
CA GLU A 80 16.61 1.51 6.42
C GLU A 80 16.80 -0.02 6.52
N PRO A 81 16.85 -0.58 7.75
CA PRO A 81 16.90 -2.02 7.94
C PRO A 81 15.59 -2.68 7.46
N PRO A 82 15.61 -3.96 7.02
CA PRO A 82 14.43 -4.63 6.46
C PRO A 82 13.20 -4.70 7.37
N LEU A 83 13.38 -4.60 8.69
CA LEU A 83 12.33 -4.60 9.70
C LEU A 83 12.60 -3.48 10.71
N PRO A 84 11.56 -2.83 11.25
CA PRO A 84 11.70 -1.89 12.36
C PRO A 84 12.04 -2.62 13.67
N PRO A 85 12.51 -1.87 14.69
CA PRO A 85 12.59 -2.35 16.05
C PRO A 85 11.28 -3.05 16.47
N TYR A 86 11.41 -4.12 17.26
CA TYR A 86 10.23 -4.83 17.74
C TYR A 86 9.55 -4.02 18.85
N VAL A 87 8.26 -3.72 18.67
CA VAL A 87 7.43 -3.15 19.72
C VAL A 87 6.77 -4.27 20.49
N ALA A 88 7.01 -4.32 21.79
CA ALA A 88 6.51 -5.39 22.64
C ALA A 88 4.98 -5.44 22.65
N ARG A 89 4.43 -6.65 22.63
CA ARG A 89 2.99 -6.94 22.71
C ARG A 89 2.59 -7.38 24.11
N ASP A 90 1.31 -7.38 24.44
CA ASP A 90 0.81 -7.81 25.77
C ASP A 90 1.05 -9.30 26.03
N GLY A 91 0.96 -10.12 24.97
CA GLY A 91 1.26 -11.56 25.03
C GLY A 91 2.73 -11.90 25.31
N ASP A 92 3.65 -10.93 25.23
CA ASP A 92 5.10 -11.20 25.31
C ASP A 92 5.54 -11.78 26.66
N ALA A 93 4.90 -11.37 27.76
CA ALA A 93 5.23 -11.86 29.09
C ALA A 93 4.95 -13.38 29.21
N LEU A 94 3.79 -13.81 28.72
CA LEU A 94 3.37 -15.21 28.69
C LEU A 94 4.20 -16.00 27.68
N LEU A 95 4.44 -15.43 26.50
CA LEU A 95 5.26 -16.06 25.47
C LEU A 95 6.69 -16.28 25.95
N LYS A 96 7.28 -15.31 26.64
CA LYS A 96 8.59 -15.42 27.30
C LYS A 96 8.65 -16.62 28.26
N GLU A 97 7.64 -16.79 29.11
CA GLU A 97 7.58 -17.92 30.03
C GLU A 97 7.50 -19.25 29.28
N ARG A 98 6.63 -19.34 28.28
CA ARG A 98 6.42 -20.56 27.48
C ARG A 98 7.67 -20.94 26.68
N VAL A 99 8.34 -19.98 26.03
CA VAL A 99 9.60 -20.21 25.31
C VAL A 99 10.70 -20.69 26.25
N ARG A 100 10.86 -20.08 27.43
CA ARG A 100 11.87 -20.50 28.43
C ARG A 100 11.58 -21.88 29.01
N THR A 101 10.32 -22.25 29.15
CA THR A 101 9.91 -23.60 29.55
C THR A 101 10.24 -24.60 28.44
N ALA A 102 9.83 -24.33 27.20
CA ALA A 102 10.12 -25.19 26.06
C ALA A 102 11.63 -25.33 25.80
N ALA A 103 12.44 -24.30 26.08
CA ALA A 103 13.90 -24.38 25.98
C ALA A 103 14.52 -25.40 26.97
N ARG A 104 13.86 -25.68 28.09
CA ARG A 104 14.34 -26.62 29.13
C ARG A 104 13.77 -28.02 28.95
N SER A 105 12.50 -28.13 28.56
CA SER A 105 11.76 -29.40 28.49
C SER A 105 11.44 -29.88 27.09
N GLY A 106 11.71 -29.07 26.05
CA GLY A 106 11.06 -29.22 24.75
C GLY A 106 9.57 -28.92 24.81
N GLY A 107 8.88 -29.10 23.69
CA GLY A 107 7.43 -28.91 23.58
C GLY A 107 7.04 -27.84 22.57
N LEU A 108 5.72 -27.72 22.36
CA LEU A 108 5.13 -26.80 21.41
C LEU A 108 4.73 -25.49 22.09
N VAL A 109 5.23 -24.38 21.57
CA VAL A 109 4.76 -23.03 21.88
C VAL A 109 4.02 -22.51 20.66
N LEU A 110 2.74 -22.22 20.81
CA LEU A 110 1.87 -21.79 19.72
C LEU A 110 1.43 -20.34 19.94
N VAL A 111 1.55 -19.52 18.89
CA VAL A 111 0.99 -18.17 18.83
C VAL A 111 -0.15 -18.15 17.82
N THR A 112 -1.34 -17.72 18.25
CA THR A 112 -2.53 -17.61 17.38
C THR A 112 -2.98 -16.16 17.27
N GLY A 113 -3.94 -15.91 16.39
CA GLY A 113 -4.45 -14.58 16.08
C GLY A 113 -4.95 -14.45 14.64
N GLU A 114 -5.74 -13.42 14.43
CA GLU A 114 -6.26 -13.00 13.13
C GLU A 114 -5.16 -12.74 12.08
N PRO A 115 -5.48 -12.74 10.77
CA PRO A 115 -4.56 -12.30 9.73
C PRO A 115 -3.92 -10.96 10.08
N LEU A 116 -2.60 -10.87 9.86
CA LEU A 116 -1.80 -9.67 10.15
C LEU A 116 -1.83 -9.19 11.61
N SER A 117 -2.13 -10.02 12.61
CA SER A 117 -1.98 -9.61 14.03
C SER A 117 -0.54 -9.50 14.53
N GLY A 118 0.45 -9.84 13.69
CA GLY A 118 1.88 -9.80 14.03
C GLY A 118 2.45 -11.10 14.60
N LYS A 119 1.71 -12.23 14.52
CA LYS A 119 2.09 -13.56 15.06
C LYS A 119 3.55 -13.94 14.80
N SER A 120 3.96 -13.98 13.54
CA SER A 120 5.31 -14.42 13.15
C SER A 120 6.38 -13.46 13.68
N ARG A 121 6.13 -12.14 13.63
CA ARG A 121 7.06 -11.13 14.17
C ARG A 121 7.22 -11.26 15.69
N THR A 122 6.12 -11.44 16.42
CA THR A 122 6.09 -11.59 17.88
C THR A 122 6.73 -12.89 18.33
N ALA A 123 6.41 -14.02 17.69
CA ALA A 123 6.99 -15.32 17.98
C ALA A 123 8.51 -15.34 17.70
N TRP A 124 8.94 -14.73 16.59
CA TRP A 124 10.36 -14.58 16.27
C TRP A 124 11.11 -13.71 17.27
N ALA A 125 10.53 -12.57 17.66
CA ALA A 125 11.10 -11.69 18.69
C ALA A 125 11.25 -12.42 20.03
N ALA A 126 10.26 -13.21 20.42
CA ALA A 126 10.34 -14.01 21.63
C ALA A 126 11.43 -15.10 21.58
N MET A 127 11.67 -15.71 20.42
CA MET A 127 12.80 -16.62 20.22
C MET A 127 14.13 -15.91 20.43
N LEU A 128 14.37 -14.80 19.73
CA LEU A 128 15.61 -14.03 19.85
C LEU A 128 15.87 -13.53 21.28
N ALA A 129 14.81 -13.13 22.00
CA ALA A 129 14.93 -12.59 23.34
C ALA A 129 15.13 -13.67 24.43
N ASN A 130 14.80 -14.93 24.17
CA ASN A 130 14.73 -15.97 25.21
C ASN A 130 15.53 -17.25 24.91
N LEU A 131 16.04 -17.40 23.69
CA LEU A 131 16.90 -18.50 23.29
C LEU A 131 18.31 -17.97 22.95
N PRO A 132 19.38 -18.75 23.19
CA PRO A 132 20.71 -18.37 22.73
C PRO A 132 20.75 -18.20 21.20
N GLY A 133 21.33 -17.11 20.72
CA GLY A 133 21.50 -16.86 19.27
C GLY A 133 22.28 -17.95 18.54
N THR A 134 23.15 -18.68 19.26
CA THR A 134 23.91 -19.83 18.75
C THR A 134 23.06 -21.07 18.45
N ASN A 135 21.80 -21.11 18.89
CA ASN A 135 20.90 -22.23 18.61
C ASN A 135 20.76 -22.44 17.10
N ARG A 136 20.79 -23.70 16.67
CA ARG A 136 20.54 -24.11 15.29
C ARG A 136 19.04 -24.10 15.01
N LEU A 137 18.63 -23.39 13.97
CA LEU A 137 17.23 -23.20 13.60
C LEU A 137 16.86 -24.09 12.40
N LEU A 138 15.83 -24.92 12.58
CA LEU A 138 15.15 -25.56 11.45
C LEU A 138 13.82 -24.85 11.20
N ALA A 139 13.69 -24.24 10.02
CA ALA A 139 12.45 -23.64 9.51
C ALA A 139 12.10 -24.32 8.18
N PRO A 140 11.43 -25.49 8.20
CA PRO A 140 11.11 -26.23 6.99
C PRO A 140 9.97 -25.53 6.21
N ALA A 141 9.93 -25.69 4.89
CA ALA A 141 8.79 -25.24 4.10
C ALA A 141 7.55 -26.12 4.38
N ALA A 142 6.34 -25.57 4.17
CA ALA A 142 5.10 -26.33 4.28
C ALA A 142 5.14 -27.61 3.43
N GLY A 143 4.64 -28.73 3.98
CA GLY A 143 4.70 -30.03 3.33
C GLY A 143 6.03 -30.79 3.39
N THR A 144 7.10 -30.23 3.97
CA THR A 144 8.37 -30.96 4.20
C THR A 144 8.14 -32.20 5.07
N ASP A 145 8.74 -33.35 4.70
CA ASP A 145 8.67 -34.58 5.50
C ASP A 145 9.54 -34.50 6.76
N LEU A 146 8.89 -34.44 7.93
CA LEU A 146 9.53 -34.31 9.24
C LEU A 146 9.80 -35.66 9.92
N ARG A 147 9.46 -36.80 9.31
CA ARG A 147 9.62 -38.12 9.95
C ARG A 147 11.10 -38.46 10.24
N GLY A 148 12.02 -37.94 9.43
CA GLY A 148 13.47 -38.09 9.63
C GLY A 148 14.08 -37.21 10.72
N LEU A 149 13.33 -36.23 11.23
CA LEU A 149 13.84 -35.21 12.15
C LEU A 149 14.44 -35.76 13.44
N PRO A 150 13.84 -36.77 14.12
CA PRO A 150 14.43 -37.34 15.34
C PRO A 150 15.80 -37.97 15.09
N ALA A 151 16.02 -38.58 13.92
CA ALA A 151 17.31 -39.19 13.60
C ALA A 151 18.41 -38.11 13.45
N VAL A 152 18.10 -37.03 12.73
CA VAL A 152 19.00 -35.88 12.56
C VAL A 152 19.31 -35.21 13.91
N LEU A 153 18.30 -35.01 14.76
CA LEU A 153 18.47 -34.39 16.07
C LEU A 153 19.24 -35.25 17.08
N ARG A 154 19.20 -36.58 16.98
CA ARG A 154 20.05 -37.46 17.81
C ARG A 154 21.53 -37.33 17.45
N GLY A 155 21.82 -37.00 16.19
CA GLY A 155 23.18 -36.76 15.68
C GLY A 155 23.73 -35.35 15.92
N ARG A 156 22.99 -34.47 16.61
CA ARG A 156 23.35 -33.04 16.74
C ARG A 156 24.54 -32.72 17.65
N GLY A 157 25.06 -33.71 18.39
CA GLY A 157 26.09 -33.47 19.40
C GLY A 157 25.62 -32.49 20.49
N GLU A 158 26.41 -31.46 20.74
CA GLU A 158 26.14 -30.42 21.76
C GLU A 158 25.27 -29.27 21.22
N ASP A 159 24.98 -29.25 19.92
CA ASP A 159 24.21 -28.16 19.31
C ASP A 159 22.78 -28.11 19.88
N ARG A 160 22.43 -26.95 20.44
CA ARG A 160 21.05 -26.65 20.83
C ARG A 160 20.26 -26.32 19.59
N CYS A 161 19.08 -26.92 19.45
CA CYS A 161 18.23 -26.74 18.28
C CYS A 161 16.90 -26.09 18.67
N VAL A 162 16.29 -25.37 17.74
CA VAL A 162 14.90 -24.91 17.80
C VAL A 162 14.25 -25.15 16.45
N ILE A 163 12.99 -25.59 16.48
CA ILE A 163 12.19 -25.80 15.27
C ILE A 163 11.17 -24.67 15.18
N TRP A 164 11.12 -24.02 14.03
CA TRP A 164 10.16 -22.98 13.69
C TRP A 164 9.17 -23.53 12.66
N LEU A 165 7.88 -23.44 12.95
CA LEU A 165 6.80 -23.86 12.04
C LEU A 165 5.82 -22.69 11.87
N ASP A 166 6.08 -21.82 10.89
CA ASP A 166 5.12 -20.79 10.51
C ASP A 166 3.90 -21.43 9.85
N GLU A 167 2.69 -20.94 10.13
CA GLU A 167 1.45 -21.51 9.61
C GLU A 167 1.38 -23.04 9.83
N LEU A 168 1.41 -23.44 11.10
CA LEU A 168 1.53 -24.83 11.56
C LEU A 168 0.56 -25.80 10.87
N GLU A 169 -0.61 -25.33 10.42
CA GLU A 169 -1.57 -26.09 9.62
C GLU A 169 -0.94 -26.76 8.38
N GLY A 170 0.03 -26.11 7.72
CA GLY A 170 0.79 -26.64 6.59
C GLY A 170 1.83 -27.70 6.97
N HIS A 171 2.03 -27.90 8.27
CA HIS A 171 2.98 -28.85 8.86
C HIS A 171 2.30 -29.95 9.66
N LEU A 172 0.96 -30.02 9.72
CA LEU A 172 0.25 -31.11 10.42
C LEU A 172 0.01 -32.32 9.51
N GLY A 173 0.04 -33.51 10.09
CA GLY A 173 -0.34 -34.75 9.40
C GLY A 173 0.75 -35.83 9.46
N GLU A 174 0.55 -36.91 8.71
CA GLU A 174 1.39 -38.13 8.79
C GLU A 174 2.87 -37.87 8.46
N HIS A 175 3.15 -36.99 7.50
CA HIS A 175 4.50 -36.59 7.11
C HIS A 175 5.00 -35.35 7.86
N GLY A 176 4.15 -34.72 8.68
CA GLY A 176 4.47 -33.50 9.40
C GLY A 176 4.64 -33.71 10.91
N LEU A 177 4.24 -32.71 11.69
CA LEU A 177 4.15 -32.77 13.13
C LEU A 177 2.96 -33.65 13.53
N THR A 178 3.28 -34.77 14.17
CA THR A 178 2.33 -35.68 14.81
C THR A 178 2.52 -35.66 16.33
N PRO A 179 1.55 -36.16 17.14
CA PRO A 179 1.73 -36.25 18.59
C PRO A 179 2.95 -37.12 18.97
N ALA A 180 3.21 -38.18 18.19
CA ALA A 180 4.37 -39.05 18.38
C ALA A 180 5.67 -38.30 18.10
N LEU A 181 5.74 -37.53 17.01
CA LEU A 181 6.91 -36.71 16.70
C LEU A 181 7.13 -35.64 17.78
N LEU A 182 6.08 -34.93 18.20
CA LEU A 182 6.18 -33.94 19.28
C LEU A 182 6.70 -34.56 20.59
N ALA A 183 6.25 -35.77 20.94
CA ALA A 183 6.75 -36.49 22.11
C ALA A 183 8.23 -36.89 22.01
N GLU A 184 8.73 -37.19 20.80
CA GLU A 184 10.17 -37.37 20.57
C GLU A 184 10.94 -36.05 20.72
N LEU A 185 10.41 -34.93 20.18
CA LEU A 185 11.04 -33.61 20.32
C LEU A 185 11.11 -33.15 21.78
N VAL A 186 10.07 -33.43 22.59
CA VAL A 186 10.06 -33.22 24.05
C VAL A 186 11.16 -34.05 24.72
N ARG A 187 11.27 -35.35 24.40
CA ARG A 187 12.35 -36.22 24.94
C ARG A 187 13.74 -35.71 24.58
N LEU A 188 13.90 -35.16 23.38
CA LEU A 188 15.12 -34.54 22.91
C LEU A 188 15.31 -33.09 23.39
N ARG A 189 14.39 -32.56 24.21
CA ARG A 189 14.38 -31.17 24.72
C ARG A 189 14.52 -30.11 23.62
N VAL A 190 13.85 -30.33 22.49
CA VAL A 190 13.83 -29.38 21.37
C VAL A 190 12.53 -28.58 21.42
N PRO A 191 12.59 -27.24 21.60
CA PRO A 191 11.42 -26.39 21.48
C PRO A 191 10.93 -26.33 20.02
N VAL A 192 9.61 -26.39 19.86
CA VAL A 192 8.92 -26.10 18.62
C VAL A 192 8.16 -24.80 18.82
N ILE A 193 8.50 -23.75 18.07
CA ILE A 193 7.81 -22.47 18.07
C ILE A 193 6.99 -22.41 16.79
N ALA A 194 5.71 -22.12 16.93
CA ALA A 194 4.78 -22.18 15.82
C ALA A 194 3.79 -21.03 15.83
N THR A 195 3.32 -20.66 14.64
CA THR A 195 2.21 -19.72 14.45
C THR A 195 1.04 -20.44 13.79
N MET A 196 -0.18 -19.96 14.00
CA MET A 196 -1.38 -20.49 13.34
C MET A 196 -2.45 -19.39 13.30
N SER A 197 -3.30 -19.37 12.28
CA SER A 197 -4.47 -18.47 12.28
C SER A 197 -5.55 -18.93 13.26
N ASP A 198 -6.37 -18.01 13.77
CA ASP A 198 -7.48 -18.40 14.68
C ASP A 198 -8.48 -19.35 14.02
N ASP A 199 -8.75 -19.17 12.74
CA ASP A 199 -9.65 -20.05 11.98
C ASP A 199 -9.05 -21.44 11.79
N ALA A 200 -7.77 -21.54 11.43
CA ALA A 200 -7.08 -22.83 11.35
C ALA A 200 -7.03 -23.51 12.74
N TYR A 201 -6.75 -22.74 13.80
CA TYR A 201 -6.74 -23.27 15.15
C TYR A 201 -8.10 -23.82 15.56
N LYS A 202 -9.19 -23.07 15.34
CA LYS A 202 -10.56 -23.54 15.64
C LYS A 202 -10.92 -24.77 14.81
N ALA A 203 -10.65 -24.74 13.50
CA ALA A 203 -10.97 -25.83 12.59
C ALA A 203 -10.26 -27.13 12.98
N HIS A 204 -8.98 -27.06 13.36
CA HIS A 204 -8.26 -28.24 13.80
C HIS A 204 -8.68 -28.64 15.22
N ARG A 205 -8.62 -27.72 16.19
CA ARG A 205 -8.84 -28.03 17.61
C ARG A 205 -10.24 -28.57 17.91
N PHE A 206 -11.25 -28.13 17.16
CA PHE A 206 -12.67 -28.47 17.38
C PHE A 206 -13.35 -29.19 16.20
N GLY A 207 -12.79 -29.17 14.99
CA GLY A 207 -13.43 -29.68 13.76
C GLY A 207 -13.28 -31.18 13.47
N GLY A 208 -13.03 -32.03 14.47
CA GLY A 208 -13.11 -33.49 14.35
C GLY A 208 -12.02 -34.19 13.50
N GLN A 209 -11.08 -33.46 12.89
CA GLN A 209 -10.02 -34.06 12.08
C GLN A 209 -8.96 -34.77 12.94
N ALA A 210 -8.55 -35.98 12.55
CA ALA A 210 -7.51 -36.76 13.24
C ALA A 210 -6.15 -36.05 13.33
N ARG A 211 -5.87 -35.11 12.41
CA ARG A 211 -4.64 -34.30 12.35
C ARG A 211 -4.48 -33.33 13.52
N ALA A 212 -5.55 -33.08 14.28
CA ALA A 212 -5.57 -32.07 15.34
C ALA A 212 -5.12 -32.56 16.72
N ARG A 213 -4.76 -33.84 16.89
CA ARG A 213 -4.34 -34.38 18.19
C ARG A 213 -3.10 -33.69 18.77
N VAL A 214 -2.28 -33.06 17.92
CA VAL A 214 -1.11 -32.28 18.34
C VAL A 214 -1.50 -31.05 19.16
N LEU A 215 -2.67 -30.47 18.88
CA LEU A 215 -3.17 -29.26 19.53
C LEU A 215 -3.91 -29.54 20.85
N VAL A 216 -4.08 -30.83 21.22
CA VAL A 216 -4.77 -31.20 22.45
C VAL A 216 -3.93 -30.79 23.66
N GLY A 217 -4.51 -29.95 24.52
CA GLY A 217 -3.83 -29.44 25.72
C GLY A 217 -2.84 -28.31 25.44
N VAL A 218 -2.72 -27.84 24.19
CA VAL A 218 -1.99 -26.62 23.87
C VAL A 218 -2.82 -25.43 24.31
N ASP A 219 -2.22 -24.57 25.10
CA ASP A 219 -2.75 -23.27 25.49
C ASP A 219 -1.99 -22.21 24.66
N PRO A 220 -2.60 -21.65 23.59
CA PRO A 220 -1.92 -20.73 22.68
C PRO A 220 -1.72 -19.34 23.31
N VAL A 221 -0.73 -18.58 22.83
CA VAL A 221 -0.64 -17.14 23.12
C VAL A 221 -1.44 -16.44 22.04
N GLU A 222 -2.62 -15.94 22.39
CA GLU A 222 -3.50 -15.24 21.45
C GLU A 222 -3.01 -13.80 21.27
N LEU A 223 -2.91 -13.37 20.01
CA LEU A 223 -2.59 -11.99 19.64
C LEU A 223 -3.75 -11.38 18.88
N SER A 224 -4.26 -10.27 19.42
CA SER A 224 -5.27 -9.47 18.73
C SER A 224 -4.62 -8.63 17.62
N ARG A 225 -5.37 -8.43 16.54
CA ARG A 225 -5.05 -7.43 15.51
C ARG A 225 -5.15 -6.02 16.08
N MET A 226 -6.13 -5.78 16.95
CA MET A 226 -6.30 -4.52 17.70
C MET A 226 -5.17 -4.35 18.71
N TRP A 227 -4.51 -3.20 18.69
CA TRP A 227 -3.49 -2.91 19.69
C TRP A 227 -4.15 -2.31 20.94
N THR A 228 -3.74 -2.79 22.12
CA THR A 228 -4.27 -2.21 23.37
C THR A 228 -3.68 -0.82 23.62
N PRO A 229 -4.30 0.02 24.47
CA PRO A 229 -3.73 1.30 24.85
C PRO A 229 -2.29 1.21 25.41
N GLN A 230 -1.93 0.09 26.05
CA GLN A 230 -0.57 -0.15 26.54
C GLN A 230 0.41 -0.51 25.41
N GLU A 231 -0.05 -1.24 24.39
CA GLU A 231 0.72 -1.49 23.16
C GLU A 231 0.93 -0.20 22.37
N LEU A 232 -0.11 0.62 22.18
CA LEU A 232 -0.02 1.93 21.51
C LEU A 232 0.92 2.90 22.24
N LYS A 233 0.94 2.87 23.58
CA LYS A 233 1.91 3.63 24.37
C LYS A 233 3.35 3.19 24.11
N ARG A 234 3.59 1.87 23.97
CA ARG A 234 4.92 1.34 23.62
C ARG A 234 5.31 1.71 22.19
N LEU A 235 4.37 1.69 21.25
CA LEU A 235 4.57 2.14 19.87
C LEU A 235 4.98 3.62 19.83
N THR A 236 4.29 4.46 20.59
CA THR A 236 4.59 5.90 20.71
C THR A 236 6.00 6.16 21.27
N GLY A 237 6.53 5.26 22.10
CA GLY A 237 7.90 5.32 22.60
C GLY A 237 8.97 4.94 21.56
N ALA A 238 8.60 4.38 20.41
CA ALA A 238 9.50 3.87 19.38
C ALA A 238 9.47 4.71 18.08
N ARG A 239 9.00 5.96 18.15
CA ARG A 239 8.83 6.87 17.00
C ARG A 239 10.14 7.32 16.33
N GLU A 240 11.29 6.97 16.90
CA GLU A 240 12.59 7.19 16.26
C GLU A 240 12.73 6.41 14.94
N ASP A 241 12.07 5.26 14.81
CA ASP A 241 11.90 4.60 13.51
C ASP A 241 10.72 5.23 12.77
N GLY A 242 10.99 5.83 11.60
CA GLY A 242 9.98 6.56 10.83
C GLY A 242 8.74 5.72 10.49
N ARG A 243 8.88 4.41 10.29
CA ARG A 243 7.76 3.51 9.98
C ARG A 243 6.86 3.31 11.19
N LEU A 244 7.45 3.19 12.38
CA LEU A 244 6.69 3.10 13.64
C LEU A 244 6.06 4.44 14.01
N GLY A 245 6.76 5.56 13.70
CA GLY A 245 6.22 6.91 13.79
C GLY A 245 4.99 7.11 12.93
N ASP A 246 5.09 6.75 11.65
CA ASP A 246 3.99 6.82 10.70
C ASP A 246 2.82 5.92 11.13
N ALA A 247 3.09 4.66 11.48
CA ALA A 247 2.05 3.75 11.96
C ALA A 247 1.37 4.25 13.25
N SER A 248 2.10 4.94 14.14
CA SER A 248 1.54 5.50 15.38
C SER A 248 0.59 6.68 15.14
N TYR A 249 0.71 7.37 14.01
CA TYR A 249 -0.03 8.60 13.74
C TYR A 249 -1.15 8.39 12.73
N TRP A 250 -0.89 7.64 11.66
CA TRP A 250 -1.77 7.53 10.48
C TRP A 250 -2.58 6.25 10.42
N CYS A 251 -2.45 5.40 11.43
CA CYS A 251 -3.19 4.15 11.47
C CYS A 251 -4.33 4.23 12.48
N GLU A 252 -5.52 3.87 12.05
CA GLU A 252 -6.63 3.56 12.96
C GLU A 252 -6.27 2.33 13.81
N ASP A 253 -6.85 2.21 15.01
CA ASP A 253 -6.44 1.28 16.10
C ASP A 253 -6.31 -0.22 15.69
N ASP A 254 -6.85 -0.61 14.54
CA ASP A 254 -6.93 -2.00 14.06
C ASP A 254 -5.97 -2.37 12.92
N GLY A 255 -5.10 -1.45 12.50
CA GLY A 255 -4.32 -1.61 11.27
C GLY A 255 -2.80 -1.68 11.40
N ILE A 256 -2.20 -1.54 12.60
CA ILE A 256 -0.75 -1.26 12.73
C ILE A 256 0.14 -2.27 11.98
N ALA A 257 -0.10 -3.55 12.16
CA ALA A 257 0.69 -4.57 11.49
C ALA A 257 0.38 -4.67 9.99
N ALA A 258 -0.85 -4.37 9.55
CA ALA A 258 -1.20 -4.26 8.14
C ALA A 258 -0.54 -3.04 7.49
N PHE A 259 -0.56 -1.88 8.16
CA PHE A 259 0.12 -0.66 7.74
C PHE A 259 1.60 -0.94 7.48
N LEU A 260 2.28 -1.61 8.42
CA LEU A 260 3.70 -1.91 8.31
C LEU A 260 4.03 -2.98 7.25
N ALA A 261 3.23 -4.04 7.17
CA ALA A 261 3.58 -5.24 6.40
C ALA A 261 2.90 -5.34 5.03
N VAL A 262 1.71 -4.77 4.86
CA VAL A 262 0.93 -4.85 3.61
C VAL A 262 1.19 -3.64 2.73
N GLY A 263 1.46 -2.46 3.30
CA GLY A 263 1.78 -1.24 2.54
C GLY A 263 2.79 -1.45 1.41
N PRO A 264 3.95 -2.10 1.65
CA PRO A 264 4.93 -2.37 0.60
C PRO A 264 4.42 -3.29 -0.52
N GLU A 265 3.62 -4.32 -0.17
CA GLU A 265 3.03 -5.24 -1.15
C GLU A 265 1.99 -4.53 -2.01
N LEU A 266 1.15 -3.68 -1.41
CA LEU A 266 0.19 -2.84 -2.13
C LEU A 266 0.88 -1.82 -3.03
N TRP A 267 1.97 -1.20 -2.55
CA TRP A 267 2.74 -0.25 -3.33
C TRP A 267 3.31 -0.92 -4.59
N ASP A 268 3.91 -2.10 -4.44
CA ASP A 268 4.47 -2.84 -5.57
C ASP A 268 3.37 -3.23 -6.57
N GLU A 269 2.24 -3.77 -6.10
CA GLU A 269 1.10 -4.10 -6.97
C GLU A 269 0.56 -2.86 -7.69
N TRP A 270 0.34 -1.75 -6.97
CA TRP A 270 -0.11 -0.47 -7.52
C TRP A 270 0.86 0.07 -8.57
N TRP A 271 2.16 -0.02 -8.30
CA TRP A 271 3.18 0.44 -9.22
C TRP A 271 3.13 -0.36 -10.52
N TRP A 272 3.01 -1.69 -10.43
CA TRP A 272 2.92 -2.57 -11.60
C TRP A 272 1.62 -2.38 -12.39
N ALA A 273 0.53 -1.99 -11.74
CA ALA A 273 -0.77 -1.80 -12.36
C ALA A 273 -0.81 -0.72 -13.45
N ARG A 274 0.11 0.25 -13.46
CA ARG A 274 0.20 1.32 -14.48
C ARG A 274 0.40 0.84 -15.92
N ARG A 275 0.68 -0.44 -16.15
CA ARG A 275 0.99 -0.99 -17.47
C ARG A 275 -0.28 -1.18 -18.30
N PRO A 276 -0.22 -1.07 -19.64
CA PRO A 276 -1.40 -1.19 -20.49
C PRO A 276 -2.18 -2.51 -20.36
N ASN A 277 -1.49 -3.61 -20.03
CA ASN A 277 -2.10 -4.95 -19.91
C ASN A 277 -2.41 -5.34 -18.45
N ALA A 278 -2.47 -4.37 -17.53
CA ALA A 278 -2.79 -4.56 -16.13
C ALA A 278 -4.04 -3.75 -15.76
N HIS A 279 -3.94 -2.84 -14.80
CA HIS A 279 -5.05 -1.99 -14.32
C HIS A 279 -4.67 -0.51 -14.39
N PRO A 280 -4.45 0.08 -15.58
CA PRO A 280 -3.97 1.45 -15.71
C PRO A 280 -4.95 2.49 -15.15
N HIS A 281 -6.27 2.25 -15.23
CA HIS A 281 -7.27 3.13 -14.64
C HIS A 281 -7.36 2.90 -13.13
N GLY A 282 -7.27 1.64 -12.68
CA GLY A 282 -7.16 1.33 -11.25
C GLY A 282 -5.94 2.01 -10.59
N HIS A 283 -4.78 1.97 -11.26
CA HIS A 283 -3.57 2.67 -10.84
C HIS A 283 -3.81 4.19 -10.70
N LEU A 284 -4.40 4.81 -11.73
CA LEU A 284 -4.69 6.24 -11.74
C LEU A 284 -5.66 6.63 -10.63
N LEU A 285 -6.71 5.82 -10.40
CA LEU A 285 -7.69 6.06 -9.37
C LEU A 285 -7.06 6.06 -7.97
N VAL A 286 -6.21 5.07 -7.68
CA VAL A 286 -5.45 5.01 -6.43
C VAL A 286 -4.49 6.19 -6.30
N ARG A 287 -3.81 6.59 -7.40
CA ARG A 287 -2.92 7.76 -7.42
C ARG A 287 -3.66 9.04 -7.05
N VAL A 288 -4.83 9.29 -7.65
CA VAL A 288 -5.68 10.45 -7.33
C VAL A 288 -6.04 10.47 -5.85
N ALA A 289 -6.46 9.33 -5.28
CA ALA A 289 -6.80 9.24 -3.86
C ALA A 289 -5.59 9.47 -2.94
N MET A 290 -4.41 8.99 -3.33
CA MET A 290 -3.16 9.25 -2.60
C MET A 290 -2.77 10.73 -2.65
N ASP A 291 -2.88 11.37 -3.82
CA ASP A 291 -2.54 12.79 -3.99
C ASP A 291 -3.56 13.70 -3.29
N LEU A 292 -4.86 13.34 -3.26
CA LEU A 292 -5.85 14.03 -2.43
C LEU A 292 -5.50 13.91 -0.94
N ALA A 293 -5.09 12.73 -0.47
CA ALA A 293 -4.61 12.56 0.91
C ALA A 293 -3.38 13.45 1.20
N ARG A 294 -2.45 13.58 0.24
CA ARG A 294 -1.31 14.52 0.34
C ARG A 294 -1.75 15.99 0.39
N CYS A 295 -2.93 16.31 -0.13
CA CYS A 295 -3.52 17.65 -0.01
C CYS A 295 -4.20 17.92 1.35
N GLY A 296 -4.09 17.03 2.34
CA GLY A 296 -4.71 17.21 3.66
C GLY A 296 -6.12 16.63 3.78
N THR A 297 -6.49 15.69 2.91
CA THR A 297 -7.79 14.99 2.97
C THR A 297 -7.64 13.50 3.32
N ASP A 298 -6.57 13.11 3.99
CA ASP A 298 -6.19 11.71 4.28
C ASP A 298 -7.25 10.95 5.10
N ASP A 299 -7.89 11.61 6.07
CA ASP A 299 -8.98 11.05 6.86
C ASP A 299 -10.38 11.29 6.25
N THR A 300 -10.47 11.93 5.09
CA THR A 300 -11.76 12.29 4.47
C THR A 300 -12.15 11.26 3.39
N PRO A 301 -13.27 10.54 3.53
CA PRO A 301 -13.81 9.73 2.44
C PRO A 301 -14.24 10.58 1.25
N ILE A 302 -13.70 10.25 0.07
CA ILE A 302 -13.90 10.99 -1.16
C ILE A 302 -14.96 10.29 -2.04
N PRO A 303 -16.00 11.00 -2.53
CA PRO A 303 -16.96 10.43 -3.45
C PRO A 303 -16.31 9.89 -4.74
N SER A 304 -16.78 8.74 -5.24
CA SER A 304 -16.25 8.14 -6.47
C SER A 304 -16.35 9.07 -7.69
N SER A 305 -17.39 9.92 -7.74
CA SER A 305 -17.58 10.93 -8.77
C SER A 305 -16.44 11.96 -8.79
N LEU A 306 -16.02 12.43 -7.61
CA LEU A 306 -14.93 13.39 -7.48
C LEU A 306 -13.59 12.76 -7.87
N LEU A 307 -13.36 11.49 -7.48
CA LEU A 307 -12.19 10.73 -7.92
C LEU A 307 -12.16 10.57 -9.44
N ARG A 308 -13.30 10.24 -10.06
CA ARG A 308 -13.45 10.11 -11.51
C ARG A 308 -13.13 11.41 -12.25
N GLU A 309 -13.65 12.54 -11.77
CA GLU A 309 -13.36 13.85 -12.37
C GLU A 309 -11.88 14.22 -12.21
N ALA A 310 -11.30 13.99 -11.04
CA ALA A 310 -9.90 14.32 -10.77
C ALA A 310 -8.90 13.47 -11.58
N CYS A 311 -9.28 12.27 -12.04
CA CYS A 311 -8.46 11.47 -12.95
C CYS A 311 -8.09 12.24 -14.24
N ALA A 312 -8.96 13.14 -14.72
CA ALA A 312 -8.71 13.94 -15.92
C ALA A 312 -7.52 14.91 -15.80
N LEU A 313 -7.05 15.19 -14.57
CA LEU A 313 -5.89 16.06 -14.33
C LEU A 313 -4.55 15.40 -14.70
N TYR A 314 -4.53 14.09 -14.94
CA TYR A 314 -3.32 13.28 -15.18
C TYR A 314 -3.23 12.87 -16.66
N GLY A 315 -3.21 13.85 -17.57
CA GLY A 315 -3.43 13.66 -19.02
C GLY A 315 -2.84 12.40 -19.67
N PRO A 316 -1.51 12.16 -19.60
CA PRO A 316 -0.89 10.98 -20.20
C PRO A 316 -1.41 9.66 -19.63
N GLU A 317 -1.55 9.58 -18.31
CA GLU A 317 -2.04 8.41 -17.58
C GLU A 317 -3.54 8.20 -17.84
N ALA A 318 -4.33 9.27 -17.91
CA ALA A 318 -5.75 9.22 -18.23
C ALA A 318 -5.99 8.69 -19.66
N ALA A 319 -5.16 9.09 -20.62
CA ALA A 319 -5.22 8.54 -21.97
C ALA A 319 -4.90 7.04 -22.01
N GLN A 320 -3.93 6.58 -21.21
CA GLN A 320 -3.57 5.17 -21.09
C GLN A 320 -4.65 4.34 -20.37
N ALA A 321 -5.36 4.94 -19.43
CA ALA A 321 -6.43 4.34 -18.64
C ALA A 321 -7.74 4.12 -19.42
N ALA A 322 -7.92 4.75 -20.59
CA ALA A 322 -9.19 4.78 -21.32
C ALA A 322 -9.75 3.41 -21.75
N GLY A 323 -8.93 2.35 -21.76
CA GLY A 323 -9.34 0.98 -22.11
C GLY A 323 -10.00 0.18 -20.98
N GLU A 324 -9.88 0.64 -19.73
CA GLU A 324 -10.44 -0.02 -18.54
C GLU A 324 -11.63 0.80 -18.01
N SER A 325 -12.75 0.13 -17.72
CA SER A 325 -13.94 0.82 -17.18
C SER A 325 -13.67 1.36 -15.77
N PHE A 326 -14.37 2.41 -15.37
CA PHE A 326 -14.22 2.94 -14.01
C PHE A 326 -14.67 1.94 -12.96
N GLU A 327 -15.72 1.17 -13.25
CA GLU A 327 -16.28 0.17 -12.35
C GLU A 327 -15.30 -1.00 -12.13
N ASP A 328 -14.63 -1.48 -13.18
CA ASP A 328 -13.58 -2.50 -13.07
C ASP A 328 -12.36 -1.97 -12.30
N ALA A 329 -11.95 -0.73 -12.59
CA ALA A 329 -10.86 -0.05 -11.91
C ALA A 329 -11.13 0.10 -10.40
N LEU A 330 -12.34 0.50 -10.03
CA LEU A 330 -12.76 0.66 -8.64
C LEU A 330 -12.85 -0.70 -7.93
N ALA A 331 -13.39 -1.72 -8.61
CA ALA A 331 -13.46 -3.08 -8.06
C ALA A 331 -12.06 -3.63 -7.77
N TRP A 332 -11.11 -3.47 -8.69
CA TRP A 332 -9.72 -3.86 -8.47
C TRP A 332 -9.05 -3.05 -7.34
N ALA A 333 -9.23 -1.73 -7.32
CA ALA A 333 -8.61 -0.86 -6.32
C ALA A 333 -9.13 -1.13 -4.90
N SER A 334 -10.42 -1.47 -4.78
CA SER A 334 -11.08 -1.78 -3.50
C SER A 334 -11.00 -3.26 -3.08
N GLU A 335 -10.49 -4.15 -3.93
CA GLU A 335 -10.35 -5.57 -3.62
C GLU A 335 -9.51 -5.79 -2.35
N VAL A 336 -10.07 -6.53 -1.39
CA VAL A 336 -9.41 -6.82 -0.11
C VAL A 336 -8.27 -7.80 -0.34
N ARG A 337 -7.04 -7.33 -0.13
CA ARG A 337 -5.81 -8.12 -0.22
C ARG A 337 -5.42 -8.62 1.16
N HIS A 338 -4.86 -9.84 1.19
CA HIS A 338 -4.46 -10.54 2.42
C HIS A 338 -5.57 -10.68 3.49
N GLY A 339 -6.83 -10.57 3.07
CA GLY A 339 -8.00 -10.63 3.96
C GLY A 339 -8.16 -9.43 4.89
N VAL A 340 -7.48 -8.31 4.64
CA VAL A 340 -7.50 -7.15 5.55
C VAL A 340 -7.87 -5.83 4.89
N THR A 341 -7.23 -5.43 3.80
CA THR A 341 -7.47 -4.10 3.20
C THR A 341 -7.25 -4.07 1.68
N GLY A 342 -7.93 -3.14 1.01
CA GLY A 342 -7.64 -2.79 -0.40
C GLY A 342 -6.71 -1.58 -0.50
N MET A 343 -6.40 -1.16 -1.72
CA MET A 343 -5.68 0.10 -1.95
C MET A 343 -6.61 1.31 -1.72
N LEU A 344 -7.89 1.14 -2.04
CA LEU A 344 -8.97 2.02 -1.63
C LEU A 344 -9.81 1.36 -0.54
N VAL A 345 -10.02 2.10 0.54
CA VAL A 345 -10.81 1.69 1.70
C VAL A 345 -12.16 2.41 1.64
N PRO A 346 -13.29 1.71 1.76
CA PRO A 346 -14.59 2.34 1.77
C PRO A 346 -14.76 3.26 2.98
N GLY A 347 -15.39 4.42 2.77
CA GLY A 347 -15.79 5.33 3.84
C GLY A 347 -17.07 4.89 4.56
N ALA A 348 -17.46 5.65 5.58
CA ALA A 348 -18.71 5.43 6.29
C ALA A 348 -19.95 5.70 5.41
N GLU A 349 -19.85 6.67 4.51
CA GLU A 349 -20.90 7.00 3.55
C GLU A 349 -20.82 6.10 2.31
N PRO A 350 -21.96 5.69 1.71
CA PRO A 350 -21.96 4.90 0.49
C PRO A 350 -21.20 5.61 -0.65
N ASP A 351 -20.49 4.83 -1.45
CA ASP A 351 -19.74 5.31 -2.63
C ASP A 351 -18.66 6.38 -2.33
N THR A 352 -18.11 6.33 -1.11
CA THR A 352 -16.96 7.13 -0.71
C THR A 352 -15.74 6.25 -0.42
N TRP A 353 -14.55 6.76 -0.72
CA TRP A 353 -13.31 5.99 -0.72
C TRP A 353 -12.15 6.82 -0.17
N ARG A 354 -11.23 6.16 0.55
CA ARG A 354 -9.95 6.72 1.00
C ARG A 354 -8.80 5.88 0.47
N SER A 355 -7.63 6.49 0.27
CA SER A 355 -6.41 5.71 0.06
C SER A 355 -6.03 4.96 1.34
N PHE A 356 -5.54 3.74 1.22
CA PHE A 356 -5.00 3.05 2.39
C PHE A 356 -3.79 3.81 2.94
N ALA A 357 -3.78 4.07 4.25
CA ALA A 357 -2.91 5.07 4.86
C ALA A 357 -1.41 4.89 4.53
N SER A 358 -0.93 3.65 4.50
CA SER A 358 0.48 3.38 4.15
C SER A 358 0.85 3.84 2.74
N LEU A 359 -0.05 3.78 1.75
CA LEU A 359 0.25 4.18 0.37
C LEU A 359 0.51 5.68 0.27
N HIS A 360 -0.33 6.52 0.87
CA HIS A 360 -0.10 7.97 0.84
C HIS A 360 1.16 8.35 1.62
N ARG A 361 1.43 7.72 2.77
CA ARG A 361 2.67 7.99 3.55
C ARG A 361 3.93 7.57 2.81
N ASP A 362 3.85 6.48 2.06
CA ASP A 362 4.94 6.01 1.20
C ASP A 362 5.20 6.98 0.05
N ALA A 363 4.17 7.59 -0.51
CA ALA A 363 4.32 8.63 -1.52
C ALA A 363 4.98 9.90 -0.95
N VAL A 364 4.58 10.37 0.24
CA VAL A 364 5.19 11.55 0.88
C VAL A 364 6.67 11.33 1.20
N SER A 365 7.04 10.12 1.62
CA SER A 365 8.41 9.82 2.05
C SER A 365 9.36 9.49 0.89
N ARG A 366 8.84 9.31 -0.32
CA ARG A 366 9.63 8.89 -1.49
C ARG A 366 10.09 10.10 -2.31
N PRO A 367 11.40 10.25 -2.57
CA PRO A 367 11.92 11.38 -3.35
C PRO A 367 11.54 11.31 -4.84
N ASP A 368 11.15 10.13 -5.34
CA ASP A 368 10.73 9.90 -6.72
C ASP A 368 9.21 9.94 -6.92
N ALA A 369 8.44 10.29 -5.86
CA ALA A 369 7.00 10.45 -5.98
C ALA A 369 6.65 11.63 -6.91
N PRO A 370 5.78 11.42 -7.92
CA PRO A 370 5.35 12.51 -8.79
C PRO A 370 4.72 13.68 -8.01
N PRO A 371 4.88 14.93 -8.48
CA PRO A 371 4.23 16.08 -7.85
C PRO A 371 2.71 15.98 -7.99
N VAL A 372 2.01 16.60 -7.03
CA VAL A 372 0.55 16.71 -7.06
C VAL A 372 0.15 17.73 -8.13
N PRO A 373 -0.78 17.41 -9.06
CA PRO A 373 -1.27 18.39 -10.02
C PRO A 373 -1.86 19.62 -9.35
N LEU A 374 -1.48 20.83 -9.77
CA LEU A 374 -1.91 22.08 -9.13
C LEU A 374 -3.44 22.21 -8.97
N ASN A 375 -4.21 21.77 -9.97
CA ASN A 375 -5.66 21.85 -9.89
C ASN A 375 -6.29 20.85 -8.92
N LEU A 376 -5.56 19.82 -8.48
CA LEU A 376 -6.08 18.83 -7.52
C LEU A 376 -6.35 19.46 -6.14
N TRP A 377 -5.60 20.48 -5.75
CA TRP A 377 -5.83 21.23 -4.51
C TRP A 377 -7.25 21.84 -4.42
N ARG A 378 -7.84 22.19 -5.57
CA ARG A 378 -9.24 22.66 -5.62
C ARG A 378 -10.23 21.52 -5.43
N TYR A 379 -9.92 20.34 -5.94
CA TYR A 379 -10.71 19.12 -5.68
C TYR A 379 -10.60 18.71 -4.20
N ALA A 380 -9.43 18.87 -3.59
CA ALA A 380 -9.26 18.66 -2.15
C ALA A 380 -10.18 19.59 -1.33
N LEU A 381 -10.20 20.90 -1.62
CA LEU A 381 -11.13 21.84 -0.97
C LEU A 381 -12.61 21.49 -1.18
N GLU A 382 -12.95 20.93 -2.34
CA GLU A 382 -14.31 20.49 -2.65
C GLU A 382 -14.69 19.25 -1.82
N ALA A 383 -13.78 18.29 -1.68
CA ALA A 383 -13.99 17.10 -0.86
C ALA A 383 -14.30 17.43 0.60
N VAL A 384 -13.67 18.50 1.13
CA VAL A 384 -13.86 18.94 2.52
C VAL A 384 -14.78 20.16 2.64
N ARG A 385 -15.63 20.46 1.64
CA ARG A 385 -16.50 21.66 1.64
C ARG A 385 -17.33 21.81 2.91
N GLY A 386 -17.77 20.71 3.52
CA GLY A 386 -18.58 20.69 4.74
C GLY A 386 -17.81 20.88 6.06
N ASN A 387 -16.47 20.93 6.03
CA ASN A 387 -15.63 20.99 7.22
C ASN A 387 -14.64 22.17 7.16
N PRO A 388 -14.93 23.29 7.84
CA PRO A 388 -14.06 24.48 7.85
C PRO A 388 -12.62 24.22 8.31
N GLU A 389 -12.42 23.38 9.33
CA GLU A 389 -11.09 23.06 9.88
C GLU A 389 -10.24 22.33 8.84
N LEU A 390 -10.82 21.35 8.15
CA LEU A 390 -10.13 20.64 7.07
C LEU A 390 -9.87 21.53 5.85
N ARG A 391 -10.73 22.53 5.59
CA ARG A 391 -10.49 23.49 4.52
C ARG A 391 -9.26 24.36 4.81
N GLU A 392 -9.11 24.81 6.04
CA GLU A 392 -7.91 25.54 6.48
C GLU A 392 -6.67 24.64 6.35
N LEU A 393 -6.76 23.38 6.78
CA LEU A 393 -5.67 22.41 6.63
C LEU A 393 -5.23 22.22 5.16
N VAL A 394 -6.17 22.10 4.22
CA VAL A 394 -5.84 21.99 2.78
C VAL A 394 -5.06 23.23 2.30
N VAL A 395 -5.43 24.43 2.77
CA VAL A 395 -4.71 25.67 2.41
C VAL A 395 -3.32 25.71 3.03
N GLU A 396 -3.17 25.30 4.29
CA GLU A 396 -1.87 25.20 4.96
C GLU A 396 -0.95 24.20 4.26
N CYS A 397 -1.46 23.01 3.90
CA CYS A 397 -0.73 22.03 3.13
C CYS A 397 -0.33 22.58 1.75
N ALA A 398 -1.24 23.26 1.05
CA ALA A 398 -0.95 23.85 -0.26
C ALA A 398 0.13 24.92 -0.17
N GLN A 399 0.06 25.80 0.83
CA GLN A 399 1.07 26.83 1.05
C GLN A 399 2.43 26.19 1.31
N SER A 400 2.52 25.23 2.24
CA SER A 400 3.77 24.56 2.60
C SER A 400 4.44 23.85 1.42
N GLU A 401 3.65 23.21 0.56
CA GLU A 401 4.17 22.43 -0.57
C GLU A 401 4.48 23.32 -1.79
N LEU A 402 3.69 24.36 -2.05
CA LEU A 402 3.76 25.11 -3.31
C LEU A 402 4.50 26.44 -3.22
N GLU A 403 4.63 27.05 -2.04
CA GLU A 403 5.23 28.40 -1.88
C GLU A 403 6.64 28.47 -2.47
N GLY A 404 7.45 27.42 -2.27
CA GLY A 404 8.82 27.33 -2.80
C GLY A 404 8.91 27.23 -4.33
N GLU A 405 7.80 26.91 -5.01
CA GLU A 405 7.72 26.76 -6.46
C GLU A 405 7.08 27.98 -7.16
N ALA A 406 6.57 28.95 -6.39
CA ALA A 406 5.78 30.05 -6.93
C ALA A 406 6.60 31.04 -7.78
N ASP A 407 7.89 31.20 -7.49
CA ASP A 407 8.78 32.14 -8.17
C ASP A 407 8.90 31.81 -9.67
N GLY A 408 8.32 32.67 -10.51
CA GLY A 408 8.30 32.50 -11.95
C GLY A 408 7.26 31.49 -12.48
N CYS A 409 6.41 30.94 -11.61
CA CYS A 409 5.34 30.00 -11.94
C CYS A 409 3.97 30.63 -11.63
N PRO A 410 3.37 31.41 -12.56
CA PRO A 410 2.13 32.12 -12.30
C PRO A 410 0.95 31.18 -11.94
N GLU A 411 0.95 29.94 -12.42
CA GLU A 411 -0.08 28.95 -12.12
C GLU A 411 -0.16 28.63 -10.64
N VAL A 412 0.99 28.57 -9.95
CA VAL A 412 1.07 28.28 -8.51
C VAL A 412 0.40 29.40 -7.71
N GLY A 413 0.79 30.65 -7.94
CA GLY A 413 0.19 31.80 -7.27
C GLY A 413 -1.30 31.95 -7.57
N LEU A 414 -1.73 31.58 -8.79
CA LEU A 414 -3.15 31.55 -9.14
C LEU A 414 -3.91 30.50 -8.32
N VAL A 415 -3.37 29.29 -8.19
CA VAL A 415 -3.99 28.24 -7.36
C VAL A 415 -4.06 28.67 -5.89
N LEU A 416 -2.95 29.11 -5.29
CA LEU A 416 -2.93 29.58 -3.90
C LEU A 416 -3.94 30.71 -3.68
N GLY A 417 -3.98 31.70 -4.58
CA GLY A 417 -4.97 32.78 -4.52
C GLY A 417 -6.42 32.27 -4.54
N ARG A 418 -6.72 31.29 -5.40
CA ARG A 418 -8.05 30.64 -5.45
C ARG A 418 -8.39 29.87 -4.17
N LEU A 419 -7.39 29.23 -3.55
CA LEU A 419 -7.60 28.50 -2.30
C LEU A 419 -7.92 29.45 -1.15
N TYR A 420 -7.15 30.54 -0.98
CA TYR A 420 -7.45 31.58 0.02
C TYR A 420 -8.76 32.31 -0.24
N GLU A 421 -9.09 32.60 -1.50
CA GLU A 421 -10.39 33.18 -1.88
C GLU A 421 -11.54 32.26 -1.43
N ALA A 422 -11.42 30.96 -1.68
CA ALA A 422 -12.43 29.97 -1.31
C ALA A 422 -12.59 29.82 0.21
N THR A 423 -11.54 30.06 1.01
CA THR A 423 -11.59 30.02 2.48
C THR A 423 -11.91 31.37 3.12
N GLY A 424 -12.20 32.40 2.32
CA GLY A 424 -12.58 33.74 2.81
C GLY A 424 -11.41 34.60 3.27
N GLN A 425 -10.18 34.19 2.98
CA GLN A 425 -8.94 34.87 3.36
C GLN A 425 -8.51 35.87 2.27
N GLY A 426 -9.33 36.91 2.05
CA GLY A 426 -9.21 37.81 0.91
C GLY A 426 -7.89 38.58 0.80
N GLU A 427 -7.26 38.93 1.93
CA GLU A 427 -5.96 39.64 1.93
C GLU A 427 -4.84 38.75 1.35
N TYR A 428 -4.73 37.51 1.84
CA TYR A 428 -3.77 36.53 1.31
C TYR A 428 -4.09 36.14 -0.14
N ALA A 429 -5.37 36.04 -0.49
CA ALA A 429 -5.78 35.79 -1.87
C ALA A 429 -5.27 36.88 -2.82
N GLU A 430 -5.44 38.16 -2.46
CA GLU A 430 -4.97 39.29 -3.25
C GLU A 430 -3.45 39.31 -3.40
N GLU A 431 -2.71 39.00 -2.34
CA GLU A 431 -1.25 38.90 -2.38
C GLU A 431 -0.78 37.85 -3.40
N TRP A 432 -1.35 36.64 -3.34
CA TRP A 432 -1.01 35.56 -4.26
C TRP A 432 -1.46 35.83 -5.70
N PHE A 433 -2.62 36.45 -5.90
CA PHE A 433 -3.04 36.88 -7.24
C PHE A 433 -2.10 37.96 -7.80
N ARG A 434 -1.62 38.89 -6.97
CA ARG A 434 -0.63 39.89 -7.40
C ARG A 434 0.69 39.23 -7.76
N HIS A 435 1.19 38.33 -6.93
CA HIS A 435 2.40 37.57 -7.21
C HIS A 435 2.31 36.81 -8.55
N SER A 436 1.20 36.10 -8.79
CA SER A 436 0.92 35.42 -10.06
C SER A 436 0.84 36.39 -11.25
N ALA A 437 0.14 37.53 -11.09
CA ALA A 437 0.01 38.54 -12.14
C ALA A 437 1.37 39.16 -12.51
N ASP A 438 2.22 39.42 -11.53
CA ASP A 438 3.56 39.98 -11.71
C ASP A 438 4.53 38.97 -12.35
N ALA A 439 4.31 37.67 -12.13
CA ALA A 439 4.97 36.58 -12.84
C ALA A 439 4.45 36.35 -14.28
N GLY A 440 3.45 37.13 -14.74
CA GLY A 440 2.90 37.06 -16.10
C GLY A 440 1.60 36.26 -16.22
N GLY A 441 0.98 35.87 -15.11
CA GLY A 441 -0.29 35.17 -15.08
C GLY A 441 -1.44 36.01 -15.64
N VAL A 442 -1.97 35.61 -16.80
CA VAL A 442 -3.03 36.33 -17.51
C VAL A 442 -4.32 36.40 -16.68
N GLU A 443 -4.75 35.26 -16.14
CA GLU A 443 -5.98 35.19 -15.34
C GLU A 443 -5.84 35.97 -14.03
N ALA A 444 -4.71 35.86 -13.36
CA ALA A 444 -4.44 36.58 -12.12
C ALA A 444 -4.38 38.10 -12.35
N ALA A 445 -3.75 38.56 -13.44
CA ALA A 445 -3.75 39.96 -13.84
C ALA A 445 -5.17 40.49 -14.07
N ARG A 446 -6.05 39.69 -14.70
CA ARG A 446 -7.48 40.04 -14.80
C ARG A 446 -8.14 40.15 -13.43
N ILE A 447 -7.92 39.19 -12.53
CA ILE A 447 -8.51 39.19 -11.17
C ILE A 447 -8.08 40.42 -10.38
N VAL A 448 -6.77 40.70 -10.33
CA VAL A 448 -6.22 41.88 -9.62
C VAL A 448 -6.72 43.18 -10.25
N GLY A 449 -6.70 43.27 -11.57
CA GLY A 449 -7.18 44.43 -12.31
C GLY A 449 -8.66 44.73 -12.07
N GLN A 450 -9.49 43.68 -12.01
CA GLN A 450 -10.90 43.78 -11.68
C GLN A 450 -11.10 44.28 -10.24
N ALA A 451 -10.41 43.69 -9.26
CA ALA A 451 -10.51 44.07 -7.85
C ALA A 451 -10.08 45.53 -7.60
N LEU A 452 -9.01 46.00 -8.27
CA LEU A 452 -8.58 47.40 -8.23
C LEU A 452 -9.61 48.34 -8.87
N ALA A 453 -10.20 47.94 -9.99
CA ALA A 453 -11.25 48.73 -10.65
C ALA A 453 -12.49 48.87 -9.75
N ASP A 454 -12.89 47.79 -9.07
CA ASP A 454 -14.03 47.80 -8.14
C ASP A 454 -13.76 48.68 -6.90
N ARG A 455 -12.49 48.84 -6.49
CA ARG A 455 -12.07 49.80 -5.45
C ARG A 455 -11.92 51.24 -5.95
N GLY A 456 -12.12 51.50 -7.24
CA GLY A 456 -11.96 52.83 -7.85
C GLY A 456 -10.50 53.20 -8.14
N GLU A 457 -9.56 52.27 -7.99
CA GLU A 457 -8.13 52.46 -8.25
C GLU A 457 -7.82 52.28 -9.74
N ALA A 458 -8.35 53.19 -10.56
CA ALA A 458 -8.39 53.01 -12.00
C ALA A 458 -7.00 52.95 -12.69
N VAL A 459 -5.98 53.64 -12.15
CA VAL A 459 -4.62 53.64 -12.76
C VAL A 459 -3.93 52.28 -12.63
N PRO A 460 -3.76 51.71 -11.43
CA PRO A 460 -3.17 50.37 -11.31
C PRO A 460 -4.07 49.30 -11.93
N ALA A 461 -5.40 49.45 -11.89
CA ALA A 461 -6.32 48.54 -12.57
C ALA A 461 -6.07 48.45 -14.09
N ILE A 462 -5.89 49.59 -14.76
CA ILE A 462 -5.56 49.63 -16.20
C ILE A 462 -4.30 48.83 -16.50
N THR A 463 -3.25 48.99 -15.68
CA THR A 463 -1.96 48.31 -15.91
C THR A 463 -2.11 46.78 -15.94
N TYR A 464 -2.83 46.20 -15.00
CA TYR A 464 -3.05 44.75 -14.97
C TYR A 464 -4.05 44.28 -16.05
N LEU A 465 -5.12 45.03 -16.28
CA LEU A 465 -6.12 44.69 -17.30
C LEU A 465 -5.58 44.79 -18.72
N GLU A 466 -4.71 45.76 -19.02
CA GLU A 466 -4.01 45.88 -20.31
C GLU A 466 -3.16 44.65 -20.60
N ARG A 467 -2.32 44.22 -19.64
CA ARG A 467 -1.51 43.01 -19.78
C ARG A 467 -2.37 41.78 -20.10
N ALA A 468 -3.45 41.57 -19.35
CA ALA A 468 -4.34 40.43 -19.59
C ALA A 468 -5.09 40.54 -20.95
N ALA A 469 -5.53 41.74 -21.31
CA ALA A 469 -6.24 42.02 -22.56
C ALA A 469 -5.35 41.81 -23.80
N GLU A 470 -4.10 42.25 -23.73
CA GLU A 470 -3.08 42.05 -24.76
C GLU A 470 -2.76 40.56 -24.93
N ALA A 471 -2.71 39.81 -23.82
CA ALA A 471 -2.48 38.37 -23.82
C ALA A 471 -3.65 37.52 -24.32
N GLY A 472 -4.82 38.12 -24.63
CA GLY A 472 -5.95 37.38 -25.20
C GLY A 472 -7.22 37.38 -24.37
N ASP A 473 -7.18 37.84 -23.12
CA ASP A 473 -8.31 37.69 -22.21
C ASP A 473 -9.47 38.62 -22.59
N ALA A 474 -10.57 38.01 -23.05
CA ALA A 474 -11.76 38.73 -23.51
C ALA A 474 -12.49 39.46 -22.37
N GLN A 475 -12.48 38.90 -21.16
CA GLN A 475 -13.10 39.54 -20.00
C GLN A 475 -12.27 40.76 -19.55
N ALA A 476 -10.94 40.66 -19.59
CA ALA A 476 -10.05 41.77 -19.32
C ALA A 476 -10.24 42.90 -20.34
N ARG A 477 -10.34 42.59 -21.65
CA ARG A 477 -10.65 43.58 -22.70
C ARG A 477 -11.96 44.30 -22.44
N ALA A 478 -13.02 43.55 -22.14
CA ALA A 478 -14.32 44.13 -21.85
C ALA A 478 -14.22 45.05 -20.64
N ARG A 479 -13.62 44.58 -19.53
CA ARG A 479 -13.46 45.37 -18.31
C ARG A 479 -12.62 46.62 -18.52
N LEU A 480 -11.55 46.52 -19.29
CA LEU A 480 -10.67 47.64 -19.62
C LEU A 480 -11.41 48.70 -20.45
N ALA A 481 -12.20 48.28 -21.45
CA ALA A 481 -13.02 49.19 -22.25
C ALA A 481 -14.02 49.98 -21.38
N TRP A 482 -14.69 49.30 -20.45
CA TRP A 482 -15.59 49.94 -19.49
C TRP A 482 -14.84 50.96 -18.61
N LEU A 483 -13.68 50.58 -18.08
CA LEU A 483 -12.86 51.44 -17.24
C LEU A 483 -12.36 52.70 -17.97
N PHE A 484 -11.99 52.57 -19.25
CA PHE A 484 -11.62 53.73 -20.08
C PHE A 484 -12.80 54.66 -20.33
N ALA A 485 -13.99 54.11 -20.59
CA ALA A 485 -15.18 54.91 -20.81
C ALA A 485 -15.56 55.70 -19.54
N ASP A 486 -15.52 55.06 -18.37
CA ASP A 486 -15.78 55.72 -17.08
C ASP A 486 -14.76 56.83 -16.78
N ARG A 487 -13.46 56.59 -17.06
CA ARG A 487 -12.43 57.63 -16.93
C ARG A 487 -12.65 58.79 -17.89
N ALA A 488 -13.04 58.51 -19.14
CA ALA A 488 -13.33 59.55 -20.11
C ALA A 488 -14.53 60.41 -19.66
N VAL A 489 -15.60 59.80 -19.15
CA VAL A 489 -16.72 60.53 -18.54
C VAL A 489 -16.25 61.39 -17.37
N TYR A 490 -15.46 60.84 -16.44
CA TYR A 490 -14.92 61.57 -15.29
C TYR A 490 -14.18 62.85 -15.70
N TRP A 491 -13.29 62.76 -16.70
CA TRP A 491 -12.52 63.92 -17.15
C TRP A 491 -13.39 64.93 -17.92
N LEU A 492 -14.38 64.47 -18.68
CA LEU A 492 -15.34 65.35 -19.35
C LEU A 492 -16.20 66.13 -18.35
N ASP A 493 -16.61 65.50 -17.24
CA ASP A 493 -17.34 66.18 -16.16
C ASP A 493 -16.50 67.29 -15.53
N ARG A 494 -15.25 66.98 -15.17
CA ARG A 494 -14.28 67.97 -14.62
C ARG A 494 -14.03 69.14 -15.58
N LEU A 495 -13.97 68.86 -16.88
CA LEU A 495 -13.80 69.87 -17.91
C LEU A 495 -15.06 70.76 -18.03
N GLY A 496 -16.25 70.16 -17.93
CA GLY A 496 -17.53 70.87 -17.89
C GLY A 496 -17.67 71.77 -16.66
N GLU A 497 -17.25 71.31 -15.48
CA GLU A 497 -17.17 72.13 -14.25
C GLU A 497 -16.28 73.37 -14.43
N SER A 498 -15.28 73.29 -15.32
CA SER A 498 -14.36 74.37 -15.65
C SER A 498 -14.88 75.33 -16.74
N GLY A 499 -16.13 75.17 -17.19
CA GLY A 499 -16.81 76.11 -18.12
C GLY A 499 -16.80 75.72 -19.60
N TYR A 500 -16.39 74.49 -19.95
CA TYR A 500 -16.46 74.00 -21.33
C TYR A 500 -17.82 73.33 -21.61
N GLU A 501 -18.74 74.06 -22.23
CA GLU A 501 -20.14 73.64 -22.45
C GLU A 501 -20.27 72.33 -23.27
N ASP A 502 -19.41 72.12 -24.28
CA ASP A 502 -19.42 70.92 -25.13
C ASP A 502 -19.02 69.64 -24.38
N ALA A 503 -18.30 69.77 -23.26
CA ALA A 503 -17.79 68.64 -22.50
C ALA A 503 -18.92 67.86 -21.81
N GLN A 504 -19.96 68.55 -21.31
CA GLN A 504 -21.12 67.89 -20.70
C GLN A 504 -21.93 67.09 -21.72
N GLY A 505 -22.15 67.66 -22.92
CA GLY A 505 -22.84 66.96 -24.01
C GLY A 505 -22.08 65.73 -24.53
N ALA A 506 -20.74 65.72 -24.43
CA ALA A 506 -19.93 64.54 -24.73
C ALA A 506 -20.02 63.47 -23.63
N ALA A 507 -19.97 63.86 -22.35
CA ALA A 507 -20.11 62.95 -21.22
C ALA A 507 -21.45 62.20 -21.25
N ASP A 508 -22.56 62.90 -21.51
CA ASP A 508 -23.90 62.30 -21.58
C ASP A 508 -24.07 61.32 -22.74
N ARG A 509 -23.45 61.62 -23.89
CA ARG A 509 -23.42 60.68 -25.02
C ARG A 509 -22.67 59.41 -24.68
N LEU A 510 -21.49 59.54 -24.05
CA LEU A 510 -20.68 58.40 -23.66
C LEU A 510 -21.39 57.55 -22.59
N ARG A 511 -22.03 58.16 -21.58
CA ARG A 511 -22.85 57.45 -20.58
C ARG A 511 -24.00 56.65 -21.21
N LYS A 512 -24.64 57.15 -22.27
CA LYS A 512 -25.72 56.44 -22.98
C LYS A 512 -25.21 55.21 -23.72
N VAL A 513 -24.05 55.33 -24.38
CA VAL A 513 -23.37 54.20 -25.01
C VAL A 513 -22.95 53.18 -23.95
N VAL A 514 -22.50 53.68 -22.78
CA VAL A 514 -21.95 52.82 -21.74
C VAL A 514 -23.00 52.07 -20.92
N LYS A 515 -24.17 52.67 -20.68
CA LYS A 515 -25.29 52.05 -19.94
C LYS A 515 -26.16 51.11 -20.79
N SER A 516 -25.94 51.05 -22.10
CA SER A 516 -26.66 50.12 -22.97
C SER A 516 -25.96 48.76 -22.89
N PRO A 517 -26.61 47.70 -22.38
CA PRO A 517 -26.01 46.37 -22.46
C PRO A 517 -25.81 46.02 -23.95
N PRO A 518 -24.73 45.32 -24.33
CA PRO A 518 -24.61 44.83 -25.69
C PRO A 518 -25.78 43.88 -25.95
N ASP A 519 -26.47 44.06 -27.07
CA ASP A 519 -27.27 42.99 -27.66
C ASP A 519 -26.33 41.79 -27.82
N THR A 520 -26.51 40.77 -26.98
CA THR A 520 -25.91 39.46 -27.20
C THR A 520 -26.59 38.85 -28.41
N VAL A 521 -26.07 39.19 -29.60
CA VAL A 521 -26.27 38.36 -30.78
C VAL A 521 -25.64 37.01 -30.48
N LYS A 522 -26.49 35.98 -30.53
CA LYS A 522 -26.11 34.56 -30.53
C LYS A 522 -24.99 34.30 -31.54
N GLU A 523 -23.96 33.60 -31.11
CA GLU A 523 -23.44 32.39 -31.76
C GLU A 523 -22.55 31.60 -30.79
#